data_AF-A0A2V6RDD5-F1
#
_entry.id   AF-A0A2V6RDD5-F1
#
_cell.length_a   1.000
_cell.length_b   1.000
_cell.length_c   1.000
_cell.angle_alpha   90.00
_cell.angle_beta   90.00
_cell.angle_gamma   90.00
#
_symmetry.space_group_name_H-M   'P 1'
#
loop_
_entity.id
_entity.type
_entity.pdbx_description
1 polymer ?
#
loop_
_entity_poly.entity_id
_entity_poly.type
_entity_poly.pdbx_seq_one_letter_code
_entity_poly.pdbx_strand_id
1 'polypeptide(L)'
;MTPVTLKAHWVCKGVEEGNNKGFCAETDFELHTTVNGTLVFNPAGVQPTNVLTPTVKGSPAVPVPPVDCEEGYLIVWVTDTSGNPIAFDALIGHAVVREFANEVHAYNAIPIQAAGGLGEGPGIDAGAQIGVAGGPLLFDGTMYQAITGKIFGTVRYSGTNSTVRTDLIFLTLDLNSNRVNDLTSVDLKFFNENEVPHSTSISFYCWKEFDPRELDPSLTSDNPSWGLRGLVKSNAAVQGGNPSTLLGMVETREGPFIESVEIPDVPVTICQYLPVLGFTCLTEVETVTAQFPLVRQYSYLLYNDSEPVATTFYPND
;
A
#
# COMPACT_ATOMS: atom_id res chain seq x y z
N MET A 1 32.22 -3.30 -6.63
CA MET A 1 30.80 -3.47 -6.25
C MET A 1 30.06 -3.81 -7.53
N THR A 2 29.22 -4.84 -7.54
CA THR A 2 28.46 -5.21 -8.74
C THR A 2 27.27 -4.25 -8.86
N PRO A 3 27.21 -3.39 -9.90
CA PRO A 3 26.08 -2.50 -10.10
C PRO A 3 24.84 -3.30 -10.47
N VAL A 4 23.67 -2.78 -10.07
CA VAL A 4 22.36 -3.33 -10.39
C VAL A 4 21.48 -2.16 -10.84
N THR A 5 20.85 -2.30 -12.00
CA THR A 5 19.86 -1.35 -12.49
C THR A 5 18.47 -1.93 -12.24
N LEU A 6 17.59 -1.11 -11.68
CA LEU A 6 16.19 -1.43 -11.47
C LEU A 6 15.36 -0.53 -12.38
N LYS A 7 14.42 -1.10 -13.13
CA LYS A 7 13.31 -0.34 -13.70
C LYS A 7 12.18 -0.32 -12.68
N ALA A 8 11.58 0.84 -12.50
CA ALA A 8 10.49 1.07 -11.57
C ALA A 8 9.33 1.73 -12.31
N HIS A 9 8.12 1.31 -11.97
CA HIS A 9 6.91 1.64 -12.71
C HIS A 9 5.80 1.99 -11.74
N TRP A 10 5.42 3.27 -11.71
CA TRP A 10 4.35 3.78 -10.85
C TRP A 10 3.01 3.75 -11.57
N VAL A 11 2.01 3.10 -10.98
CA VAL A 11 0.67 2.94 -11.56
C VAL A 11 -0.38 3.71 -10.76
N CYS A 12 -1.08 4.61 -11.44
CA CYS A 12 -2.13 5.44 -10.86
C CYS A 12 -3.48 4.72 -10.83
N LYS A 13 -4.40 5.27 -10.04
CA LYS A 13 -5.80 4.83 -10.07
C LYS A 13 -6.39 5.01 -11.46
N GLY A 14 -7.26 4.08 -11.87
CA GLY A 14 -7.93 4.20 -13.17
C GLY A 14 -9.02 5.27 -13.16
N VAL A 15 -9.18 5.96 -14.29
CA VAL A 15 -10.25 6.94 -14.50
C VAL A 15 -11.61 6.25 -14.50
N GLU A 16 -12.54 6.67 -13.65
CA GLU A 16 -13.83 5.96 -13.47
C GLU A 16 -14.95 6.45 -14.39
N GLU A 17 -14.83 7.67 -14.92
CA GLU A 17 -15.89 8.34 -15.68
C GLU A 17 -15.36 9.09 -16.92
N GLY A 18 -16.25 9.39 -17.86
CA GLY A 18 -15.93 10.15 -19.07
C GLY A 18 -15.27 9.35 -20.19
N ASN A 19 -14.70 10.07 -21.16
CA ASN A 19 -14.19 9.49 -22.41
C ASN A 19 -12.90 8.67 -22.25
N ASN A 20 -12.18 8.88 -21.15
CA ASN A 20 -10.95 8.15 -20.82
C ASN A 20 -11.17 7.11 -19.71
N LYS A 21 -12.43 6.67 -19.49
CA LYS A 21 -12.74 5.64 -18.49
C LYS A 21 -11.86 4.41 -18.68
N GLY A 22 -11.26 3.93 -17.60
CA GLY A 22 -10.30 2.83 -17.56
C GLY A 22 -8.86 3.22 -17.88
N PHE A 23 -8.58 4.48 -18.23
CA PHE A 23 -7.22 4.96 -18.42
C PHE A 23 -6.48 4.98 -17.08
N CYS A 24 -5.29 4.40 -17.05
CA CYS A 24 -4.40 4.45 -15.90
C CYS A 24 -3.13 5.17 -16.32
N ALA A 25 -2.91 6.35 -15.73
CA ALA A 25 -1.68 7.10 -15.91
C ALA A 25 -0.54 6.37 -15.21
N GLU A 26 0.66 6.41 -15.78
CA GLU A 26 1.79 5.70 -15.23
C GLU A 26 3.10 6.47 -15.48
N THR A 27 4.12 6.21 -14.66
CA THR A 27 5.44 6.85 -14.79
C THR A 27 6.57 5.88 -14.51
N ASP A 28 7.48 5.81 -15.48
CA ASP A 28 8.68 4.98 -15.44
C ASP A 28 9.87 5.78 -14.92
N PHE A 29 10.74 5.08 -14.19
CA PHE A 29 12.04 5.61 -13.82
C PHE A 29 13.04 4.50 -13.52
N GLU A 30 14.32 4.85 -13.61
CA GLU A 30 15.41 3.94 -13.27
C GLU A 30 15.95 4.25 -11.88
N LEU A 31 16.34 3.18 -11.19
CA LEU A 31 17.07 3.25 -9.94
C LEU A 31 18.36 2.45 -10.08
N HIS A 32 19.46 2.96 -9.52
CA HIS A 32 20.75 2.26 -9.57
C HIS A 32 21.25 1.97 -8.17
N THR A 33 21.64 0.72 -7.93
CA THR A 33 22.17 0.25 -6.65
C THR A 33 23.27 -0.80 -6.88
N THR A 34 23.58 -1.56 -5.85
CA THR A 34 24.45 -2.74 -5.90
C THR A 34 23.72 -3.92 -5.26
N VAL A 35 24.20 -5.15 -5.48
CA VAL A 35 23.52 -6.39 -5.01
C VAL A 35 23.17 -6.38 -3.51
N ASN A 36 24.00 -5.77 -2.66
CA ASN A 36 23.76 -5.65 -1.21
C ASN A 36 23.43 -4.20 -0.78
N GLY A 37 23.08 -3.34 -1.73
CA GLY A 37 22.77 -1.95 -1.47
C GLY A 37 21.31 -1.76 -1.07
N THR A 38 21.05 -0.68 -0.33
CA THR A 38 19.69 -0.23 0.00
C THR A 38 19.44 1.10 -0.68
N LEU A 39 18.27 1.23 -1.32
CA LEU A 39 17.78 2.48 -1.88
C LEU A 39 16.60 2.98 -1.05
N VAL A 40 16.55 4.30 -0.88
CA VAL A 40 15.39 4.98 -0.30
C VAL A 40 15.10 6.19 -1.18
N PHE A 41 13.84 6.32 -1.60
CA PHE A 41 13.36 7.46 -2.37
C PHE A 41 11.96 7.87 -1.89
N ASN A 42 11.59 9.11 -2.18
CA ASN A 42 10.26 9.64 -1.91
C ASN A 42 9.57 9.87 -3.25
N PRO A 43 8.47 9.16 -3.57
CA PRO A 43 7.78 9.35 -4.83
C PRO A 43 7.31 10.79 -4.99
N ALA A 44 6.92 11.52 -3.94
CA ALA A 44 6.48 12.92 -4.06
C ALA A 44 7.54 13.91 -4.60
N GLY A 45 8.79 13.46 -4.83
CA GLY A 45 9.93 14.26 -5.32
C GLY A 45 10.30 15.45 -4.43
N VAL A 46 9.71 15.54 -3.24
CA VAL A 46 10.11 16.45 -2.19
C VAL A 46 11.30 15.82 -1.47
N GLN A 47 12.47 16.44 -1.62
CA GLN A 47 13.60 16.18 -0.72
C GLN A 47 13.11 16.49 0.71
N PRO A 48 13.16 15.54 1.65
CA PRO A 48 12.63 15.76 2.99
C PRO A 48 13.44 16.88 3.66
N THR A 49 12.91 18.10 3.61
CA THR A 49 13.62 19.31 4.04
C THR A 49 13.50 19.54 5.55
N ASN A 50 12.55 18.87 6.23
CA ASN A 50 12.29 19.07 7.67
C ASN A 50 11.90 17.77 8.42
N VAL A 51 12.18 16.60 7.86
CA VAL A 51 11.99 15.33 8.58
C VAL A 51 13.36 14.91 9.10
N LEU A 52 13.43 14.37 10.32
CA LEU A 52 14.58 13.65 10.89
C LEU A 52 14.98 12.40 10.06
N THR A 53 14.60 12.34 8.78
CA THR A 53 15.10 11.38 7.82
C THR A 53 16.58 11.69 7.58
N PRO A 54 17.49 10.71 7.81
CA PRO A 54 18.87 10.86 7.41
C PRO A 54 18.92 11.33 5.97
N THR A 55 19.78 12.29 5.64
CA THR A 55 20.15 12.57 4.26
C THR A 55 20.58 11.26 3.64
N VAL A 56 19.69 10.62 2.86
CA VAL A 56 19.94 9.29 2.33
C VAL A 56 21.01 9.44 1.28
N LYS A 57 22.23 9.01 1.62
CA LYS A 57 23.36 8.99 0.70
C LYS A 57 23.00 8.11 -0.50
N GLY A 58 22.80 8.73 -1.66
CA GLY A 58 22.45 8.03 -2.90
C GLY A 58 20.96 7.96 -3.24
N SER A 59 20.09 8.79 -2.65
CA SER A 59 18.71 8.92 -3.13
C SER A 59 18.73 9.50 -4.55
N PRO A 60 18.36 8.73 -5.60
CA PRO A 60 18.26 9.29 -6.94
C PRO A 60 17.13 10.33 -6.96
N ALA A 61 17.27 11.36 -7.80
CA ALA A 61 16.13 12.19 -8.14
C ALA A 61 15.15 11.32 -8.92
N VAL A 62 14.16 10.76 -8.22
CA VAL A 62 13.06 10.01 -8.84
C VAL A 62 12.06 11.02 -9.40
N PRO A 63 11.55 10.82 -10.63
CA PRO A 63 10.46 11.63 -11.15
C PRO A 63 9.29 11.63 -10.18
N VAL A 64 8.74 12.82 -9.91
CA VAL A 64 7.47 12.94 -9.19
C VAL A 64 6.41 12.20 -10.01
N PRO A 65 5.57 11.33 -9.42
CA PRO A 65 4.38 10.80 -10.06
C PRO A 65 3.58 11.93 -10.74
N PRO A 66 2.78 11.61 -11.76
CA PRO A 66 1.95 12.61 -12.42
C PRO A 66 1.14 13.41 -11.38
N VAL A 67 0.95 14.71 -11.62
CA VAL A 67 0.27 15.60 -10.65
C VAL A 67 -1.13 15.10 -10.28
N ASP A 68 -1.80 14.38 -11.19
CA ASP A 68 -3.13 13.80 -10.97
C ASP A 68 -3.09 12.42 -10.29
N CYS A 69 -1.95 12.02 -9.75
CA CYS A 69 -1.65 10.70 -9.22
C CYS A 69 -0.96 10.79 -7.85
N GLU A 70 -1.70 11.30 -6.87
CA GLU A 70 -1.26 11.42 -5.48
C GLU A 70 -0.99 10.05 -4.84
N GLU A 71 -1.68 9.00 -5.32
CA GLU A 71 -1.59 7.63 -4.83
C GLU A 71 -1.47 6.64 -6.00
N GLY A 72 -0.77 5.54 -5.72
CA GLY A 72 -0.53 4.49 -6.68
C GLY A 72 0.23 3.33 -6.07
N TYR A 73 0.45 2.29 -6.87
CA TYR A 73 1.34 1.20 -6.50
C TYR A 73 2.56 1.18 -7.43
N LEU A 74 3.65 0.61 -6.93
CA LEU A 74 4.93 0.55 -7.63
C LEU A 74 5.29 -0.90 -7.97
N ILE A 75 5.63 -1.13 -9.23
CA ILE A 75 6.26 -2.37 -9.70
C ILE A 75 7.74 -2.08 -9.93
N VAL A 76 8.63 -2.96 -9.48
CA VAL A 76 10.08 -2.82 -9.67
C VAL A 76 10.68 -4.15 -10.11
N TRP A 77 11.55 -4.12 -11.11
CA TRP A 77 12.29 -5.29 -11.60
C TRP A 77 13.73 -4.94 -11.96
N VAL A 78 14.58 -5.95 -12.10
CA VAL A 78 16.00 -5.79 -12.44
C VAL A 78 16.20 -5.90 -13.94
N THR A 79 17.09 -5.07 -14.49
CA THR A 79 17.46 -5.10 -15.90
C THR A 79 18.97 -5.29 -16.11
N ASP A 80 19.33 -5.81 -17.28
CA ASP A 80 20.71 -5.81 -17.76
C ASP A 80 21.13 -4.43 -18.31
N THR A 81 22.37 -4.31 -18.80
CA THR A 81 22.89 -3.05 -19.38
C THR A 81 22.20 -2.63 -20.68
N SER A 82 21.41 -3.51 -21.29
CA SER A 82 20.63 -3.23 -22.49
C SER A 82 19.16 -2.92 -22.16
N GLY A 83 18.79 -2.87 -20.87
CA GLY A 83 17.43 -2.63 -20.41
C GLY A 83 16.54 -3.89 -20.43
N ASN A 84 17.07 -5.08 -20.73
CA ASN A 84 16.27 -6.29 -20.74
C ASN A 84 15.99 -6.77 -19.29
N PRO A 85 14.77 -7.19 -18.96
CA PRO A 85 14.48 -7.83 -17.68
C PRO A 85 15.33 -9.09 -17.47
N ILE A 86 15.87 -9.26 -16.26
CA ILE A 86 16.66 -10.44 -15.85
C ILE A 86 16.07 -11.12 -14.62
N ALA A 87 16.29 -12.42 -14.48
CA ALA A 87 15.91 -13.18 -13.28
C ALA A 87 16.72 -12.71 -12.07
N PHE A 88 16.05 -12.25 -11.01
CA PHE A 88 16.71 -11.78 -9.79
C PHE A 88 15.85 -11.95 -8.54
N ASP A 89 15.97 -13.10 -7.90
CA ASP A 89 15.22 -13.53 -6.70
C ASP A 89 15.79 -12.98 -5.38
N ALA A 90 16.23 -11.72 -5.39
CA ALA A 90 16.78 -11.05 -4.21
C ALA A 90 16.26 -9.61 -4.01
N LEU A 91 15.34 -9.15 -4.87
CA LEU A 91 14.70 -7.86 -4.69
C LEU A 91 13.63 -7.94 -3.60
N ILE A 92 13.86 -7.21 -2.51
CA ILE A 92 12.92 -7.09 -1.39
C ILE A 92 12.74 -5.61 -1.04
N GLY A 93 11.60 -5.26 -0.47
CA GLY A 93 11.29 -3.87 -0.15
C GLY A 93 10.14 -3.71 0.84
N HIS A 94 9.95 -2.48 1.28
CA HIS A 94 8.81 -2.05 2.08
C HIS A 94 8.50 -0.60 1.74
N ALA A 95 7.26 -0.19 1.99
CA ALA A 95 6.83 1.20 1.94
C ALA A 95 6.64 1.72 3.36
N VAL A 96 6.93 3.00 3.56
CA VAL A 96 6.62 3.74 4.78
C VAL A 96 5.74 4.92 4.39
N VAL A 97 4.52 4.94 4.91
CA VAL A 97 3.56 6.01 4.65
C VAL A 97 3.50 6.92 5.87
N ARG A 98 3.46 8.22 5.61
CA ARG A 98 3.42 9.28 6.62
C ARG A 98 2.32 10.27 6.26
N GLU A 99 1.14 10.12 6.86
CA GLU A 99 0.04 11.08 6.66
C GLU A 99 0.28 12.38 7.46
N PHE A 100 0.84 12.27 8.66
CA PHE A 100 1.11 13.40 9.56
C PHE A 100 2.46 13.22 10.28
N ALA A 101 2.94 14.28 10.94
CA ALA A 101 4.26 14.28 11.59
C ALA A 101 4.45 13.17 12.66
N ASN A 102 3.36 12.68 13.23
CA ASN A 102 3.31 11.66 14.29
C ASN A 102 2.63 10.35 13.85
N GLU A 103 2.19 10.24 12.60
CA GLU A 103 1.53 9.05 12.07
C GLU A 103 2.41 8.38 11.03
N VAL A 104 2.81 7.15 11.32
CA VAL A 104 3.72 6.38 10.48
C VAL A 104 3.25 4.94 10.47
N HIS A 105 3.04 4.39 9.29
CA HIS A 105 2.85 2.96 9.11
C HIS A 105 3.73 2.44 7.98
N ALA A 106 3.91 1.13 7.94
CA ALA A 106 4.72 0.48 6.94
C ALA A 106 4.16 -0.89 6.58
N TYR A 107 4.35 -1.29 5.33
CA TYR A 107 4.03 -2.61 4.83
C TYR A 107 5.13 -3.14 3.92
N ASN A 108 5.27 -4.46 3.88
CA ASN A 108 6.22 -5.12 2.99
C ASN A 108 5.71 -5.12 1.55
N ALA A 109 6.62 -4.99 0.61
CA ALA A 109 6.33 -5.26 -0.80
C ALA A 109 6.03 -6.77 -0.99
N ILE A 110 5.34 -7.10 -2.08
CA ILE A 110 5.12 -8.49 -2.50
C ILE A 110 6.29 -8.91 -3.40
N PRO A 111 7.21 -9.77 -2.95
CA PRO A 111 8.25 -10.29 -3.84
C PRO A 111 7.63 -11.33 -4.78
N ILE A 112 7.89 -11.19 -6.08
CA ILE A 112 7.51 -12.16 -7.11
C ILE A 112 8.80 -12.74 -7.68
N GLN A 113 8.94 -14.05 -7.59
CA GLN A 113 10.14 -14.74 -8.05
C GLN A 113 10.13 -14.90 -9.58
N ALA A 114 11.32 -15.00 -10.17
CA ALA A 114 11.48 -15.46 -11.54
C ALA A 114 10.90 -16.88 -11.69
N ALA A 115 10.47 -17.21 -12.91
CA ALA A 115 10.03 -18.55 -13.24
C ALA A 115 11.15 -19.56 -12.92
N GLY A 116 10.82 -20.64 -12.22
CA GLY A 116 11.79 -21.68 -11.86
C GLY A 116 12.54 -21.53 -10.52
N GLY A 117 12.17 -20.58 -9.64
CA GLY A 117 12.72 -20.48 -8.28
C GLY A 117 12.08 -21.40 -7.22
N LEU A 118 12.94 -22.09 -6.43
CA LEU A 118 12.72 -23.01 -5.29
C LEU A 118 12.11 -24.42 -5.54
N GLY A 119 12.20 -24.98 -6.76
CA GLY A 119 11.88 -26.39 -7.04
C GLY A 119 12.98 -27.12 -7.81
N GLU A 120 13.09 -28.45 -7.68
CA GLU A 120 14.07 -29.34 -8.37
C GLU A 120 13.86 -29.45 -9.91
N GLY A 121 13.62 -28.34 -10.60
CA GLY A 121 13.65 -28.23 -12.05
C GLY A 121 14.91 -27.49 -12.52
N PRO A 122 15.16 -27.38 -13.84
CA PRO A 122 16.15 -26.43 -14.34
C PRO A 122 15.62 -25.03 -14.07
N GLY A 123 15.94 -24.47 -12.90
CA GLY A 123 15.62 -23.09 -12.55
C GLY A 123 16.26 -22.12 -13.55
N ILE A 124 15.71 -20.92 -13.67
CA ILE A 124 16.36 -19.86 -14.43
C ILE A 124 17.57 -19.38 -13.63
N ASP A 125 18.76 -19.42 -14.25
CA ASP A 125 19.98 -18.93 -13.62
C ASP A 125 19.83 -17.45 -13.23
N ALA A 126 20.25 -17.10 -12.02
CA ALA A 126 20.25 -15.70 -11.58
C ALA A 126 21.04 -14.83 -12.56
N GLY A 127 20.43 -13.74 -13.01
CA GLY A 127 20.98 -12.82 -14.01
C GLY A 127 20.73 -13.23 -15.47
N ALA A 128 20.06 -14.36 -15.73
CA ALA A 128 19.62 -14.70 -17.08
C ALA A 128 18.56 -13.71 -17.58
N GLN A 129 18.66 -13.32 -18.84
CA GLN A 129 17.65 -12.53 -19.52
C GLN A 129 16.35 -13.33 -19.62
N ILE A 130 15.26 -12.76 -19.10
CA ILE A 130 13.93 -13.36 -19.13
C ILE A 130 12.96 -12.61 -20.05
N GLY A 131 13.25 -11.36 -20.39
CA GLY A 131 12.44 -10.56 -21.30
C GLY A 131 13.28 -9.75 -22.28
N VAL A 132 12.65 -8.86 -23.01
CA VAL A 132 13.31 -7.87 -23.87
C VAL A 132 13.02 -6.47 -23.35
N ALA A 133 13.95 -5.53 -23.55
CA ALA A 133 13.71 -4.12 -23.25
C ALA A 133 12.40 -3.65 -23.93
N GLY A 134 11.53 -2.99 -23.17
CA GLY A 134 10.20 -2.55 -23.63
C GLY A 134 9.15 -3.64 -23.82
N GLY A 135 9.53 -4.90 -23.65
CA GLY A 135 8.62 -6.02 -23.74
C GLY A 135 7.71 -6.12 -22.51
N PRO A 136 6.62 -6.90 -22.62
CA PRO A 136 5.78 -7.21 -21.47
C PRO A 136 6.56 -7.99 -20.40
N LEU A 137 6.15 -7.81 -19.13
CA LEU A 137 6.49 -8.69 -18.04
C LEU A 137 5.41 -9.77 -17.92
N LEU A 138 5.83 -11.04 -18.02
CA LEU A 138 4.91 -12.19 -17.97
C LEU A 138 4.92 -12.85 -16.59
N PHE A 139 3.76 -12.85 -15.93
CA PHE A 139 3.49 -13.55 -14.68
C PHE A 139 2.66 -14.80 -14.97
N ASP A 140 3.24 -15.73 -15.74
CA ASP A 140 2.58 -16.94 -16.23
C ASP A 140 3.42 -18.21 -16.02
N GLY A 141 4.54 -18.08 -15.30
CA GLY A 141 5.51 -19.16 -15.12
C GLY A 141 6.56 -19.25 -16.24
N THR A 142 6.59 -18.33 -17.20
CA THR A 142 7.64 -18.24 -18.23
C THR A 142 8.75 -17.26 -17.88
N MET A 143 8.41 -16.04 -17.44
CA MET A 143 9.38 -15.04 -16.95
C MET A 143 9.37 -14.96 -15.43
N TYR A 144 8.20 -14.73 -14.84
CA TYR A 144 7.97 -14.71 -13.41
C TYR A 144 6.96 -15.79 -13.02
N GLN A 145 6.98 -16.19 -11.75
CA GLN A 145 5.93 -17.04 -11.21
C GLN A 145 4.56 -16.40 -11.42
N ALA A 146 3.60 -17.23 -11.82
CA ALA A 146 2.23 -16.80 -11.96
C ALA A 146 1.65 -16.39 -10.60
N ILE A 147 0.82 -15.35 -10.61
CA ILE A 147 0.22 -14.77 -9.42
C ILE A 147 -1.24 -15.20 -9.36
N THR A 148 -1.82 -15.20 -8.18
CA THR A 148 -3.21 -15.60 -7.98
C THR A 148 -4.23 -14.61 -8.49
N GLY A 149 -5.43 -15.14 -8.77
CA GLY A 149 -6.64 -14.36 -8.98
C GLY A 149 -7.57 -14.34 -7.76
N LYS A 150 -7.18 -14.95 -6.63
CA LYS A 150 -8.00 -14.99 -5.40
C LYS A 150 -7.23 -14.61 -4.16
N ILE A 151 -7.92 -13.88 -3.29
CA ILE A 151 -7.41 -13.42 -2.01
C ILE A 151 -8.30 -13.88 -0.86
N PHE A 152 -7.71 -14.03 0.32
CA PHE A 152 -8.45 -14.15 1.56
C PHE A 152 -7.67 -13.57 2.74
N GLY A 153 -8.39 -13.22 3.79
CA GLY A 153 -7.79 -12.81 5.05
C GLY A 153 -8.80 -12.16 5.96
N THR A 154 -8.33 -11.66 7.09
CA THR A 154 -9.22 -11.03 8.06
C THR A 154 -9.49 -9.59 7.68
N VAL A 155 -10.64 -9.06 8.07
CA VAL A 155 -10.99 -7.64 7.96
C VAL A 155 -11.57 -7.18 9.30
N ARG A 156 -11.24 -5.96 9.72
CA ARG A 156 -11.87 -5.30 10.87
C ARG A 156 -13.00 -4.41 10.37
N TYR A 157 -14.20 -4.55 10.91
CA TYR A 157 -15.32 -3.70 10.51
C TYR A 157 -15.31 -2.37 11.27
N SER A 158 -15.55 -1.29 10.53
CA SER A 158 -15.67 0.07 11.07
C SER A 158 -17.09 0.32 11.55
N GLY A 159 -17.25 1.01 12.69
CA GLY A 159 -18.55 1.52 13.15
C GLY A 159 -18.85 2.91 12.59
N THR A 160 -20.10 3.36 12.66
CA THR A 160 -20.57 4.67 12.17
C THR A 160 -19.98 5.85 12.93
N ASN A 161 -19.81 5.71 14.25
CA ASN A 161 -19.18 6.71 15.12
C ASN A 161 -17.84 6.21 15.68
N SER A 162 -17.19 5.32 14.93
CA SER A 162 -15.93 4.73 15.34
C SER A 162 -14.76 5.62 14.96
N THR A 163 -13.74 5.65 15.81
CA THR A 163 -12.40 6.13 15.46
C THR A 163 -11.63 5.11 14.61
N VAL A 164 -12.23 3.95 14.33
CA VAL A 164 -11.68 2.92 13.44
C VAL A 164 -12.22 3.13 12.03
N ARG A 165 -11.29 3.25 11.08
CA ARG A 165 -11.54 3.16 9.65
C ARG A 165 -10.73 2.00 9.09
N THR A 166 -11.35 1.21 8.22
CA THR A 166 -10.73 0.09 7.53
C THR A 166 -11.04 0.23 6.07
N ASP A 167 -10.02 0.16 5.25
CA ASP A 167 -10.13 0.24 3.81
C ASP A 167 -9.52 -1.03 3.18
N LEU A 168 -10.20 -1.57 2.17
CA LEU A 168 -9.75 -2.71 1.39
C LEU A 168 -9.18 -2.21 0.07
N ILE A 169 -7.89 -2.46 -0.16
CA ILE A 169 -7.18 -2.01 -1.34
C ILE A 169 -6.96 -3.21 -2.24
N PHE A 170 -7.43 -3.12 -3.48
CA PHE A 170 -7.27 -4.16 -4.49
C PHE A 170 -6.57 -3.62 -5.72
N LEU A 171 -5.67 -4.43 -6.30
CA LEU A 171 -4.98 -4.10 -7.54
C LEU A 171 -4.85 -5.34 -8.43
N THR A 172 -4.65 -5.10 -9.72
CA THR A 172 -4.37 -6.12 -10.73
C THR A 172 -3.04 -5.80 -11.44
N LEU A 173 -2.32 -6.83 -11.89
CA LEU A 173 -1.13 -6.65 -12.75
C LEU A 173 -1.45 -6.83 -14.24
N ASP A 174 -2.69 -7.17 -14.60
CA ASP A 174 -3.17 -7.29 -15.98
C ASP A 174 -3.40 -5.91 -16.58
N LEU A 175 -2.30 -5.21 -16.89
CA LEU A 175 -2.34 -3.83 -17.32
C LEU A 175 -1.66 -3.58 -18.65
N ASN A 176 -2.29 -2.67 -19.38
CA ASN A 176 -1.74 -1.93 -20.50
C ASN A 176 -1.34 -0.54 -19.99
N SER A 177 -0.03 -0.31 -19.91
CA SER A 177 0.52 0.95 -19.40
C SER A 177 0.08 2.15 -20.23
N ASN A 178 -0.25 3.27 -19.55
CA ASN A 178 -0.66 4.54 -20.15
C ASN A 178 -1.73 4.37 -21.23
N ARG A 179 -2.65 3.41 -21.01
CA ARG A 179 -3.74 3.04 -21.92
C ARG A 179 -5.03 2.78 -21.14
N VAL A 180 -6.12 2.66 -21.89
CA VAL A 180 -7.40 2.21 -21.34
C VAL A 180 -7.31 0.73 -21.05
N ASN A 181 -7.64 0.37 -19.80
CA ASN A 181 -7.69 -0.99 -19.31
C ASN A 181 -9.13 -1.47 -19.19
N ASP A 182 -9.31 -2.78 -19.32
CA ASP A 182 -10.59 -3.42 -19.09
C ASP A 182 -10.94 -3.41 -17.60
N LEU A 183 -12.25 -3.43 -17.31
CA LEU A 183 -12.75 -3.43 -15.93
C LEU A 183 -12.44 -4.77 -15.26
N THR A 184 -11.74 -4.74 -14.13
CA THR A 184 -11.55 -5.90 -13.27
C THR A 184 -12.75 -6.02 -12.35
N SER A 185 -13.39 -7.18 -12.32
CA SER A 185 -14.53 -7.51 -11.47
C SER A 185 -14.19 -8.68 -10.56
N VAL A 186 -14.60 -8.58 -9.30
CA VAL A 186 -14.32 -9.58 -8.28
C VAL A 186 -15.55 -9.74 -7.38
N ASP A 187 -16.06 -10.96 -7.25
CA ASP A 187 -17.03 -11.27 -6.20
C ASP A 187 -16.31 -11.48 -4.87
N LEU A 188 -16.84 -10.88 -3.82
CA LEU A 188 -16.33 -11.00 -2.46
C LEU A 188 -17.36 -11.72 -1.58
N LYS A 189 -16.84 -12.50 -0.64
CA LYS A 189 -17.61 -13.19 0.38
C LYS A 189 -17.02 -12.91 1.74
N PHE A 190 -17.77 -12.17 2.55
CA PHE A 190 -17.46 -11.84 3.92
C PHE A 190 -18.08 -12.88 4.85
N PHE A 191 -17.44 -13.12 5.99
CA PHE A 191 -17.93 -13.99 7.06
C PHE A 191 -17.75 -13.26 8.38
N ASN A 192 -18.79 -13.29 9.22
CA ASN A 192 -18.68 -12.85 10.60
C ASN A 192 -18.02 -13.93 11.49
N GLU A 193 -17.97 -13.67 12.80
CA GLU A 193 -17.33 -14.56 13.78
C GLU A 193 -18.07 -15.89 13.99
N ASN A 194 -19.34 -15.96 13.54
CA ASN A 194 -20.17 -17.16 13.54
C ASN A 194 -20.18 -17.86 12.16
N GLU A 195 -19.25 -17.50 11.27
CA GLU A 195 -19.13 -18.02 9.90
C GLU A 195 -20.38 -17.80 9.03
N VAL A 196 -21.23 -16.83 9.38
CA VAL A 196 -22.39 -16.45 8.55
C VAL A 196 -21.87 -15.68 7.34
N PRO A 197 -22.13 -16.17 6.11
CA PRO A 197 -21.61 -15.56 4.91
C PRO A 197 -22.46 -14.37 4.44
N HIS A 198 -21.80 -13.43 3.78
CA HIS A 198 -22.44 -12.34 3.03
C HIS A 198 -21.66 -12.06 1.76
N SER A 199 -22.36 -11.99 0.64
CA SER A 199 -21.74 -11.81 -0.67
C SER A 199 -21.95 -10.39 -1.18
N THR A 200 -20.92 -9.83 -1.78
CA THR A 200 -20.94 -8.57 -2.51
C THR A 200 -19.99 -8.68 -3.71
N SER A 201 -19.80 -7.62 -4.48
CA SER A 201 -18.82 -7.57 -5.55
C SER A 201 -18.19 -6.18 -5.64
N ILE A 202 -16.99 -6.16 -6.21
CA ILE A 202 -16.25 -4.93 -6.53
C ILE A 202 -15.91 -4.92 -8.00
N SER A 203 -15.77 -3.70 -8.52
CA SER A 203 -15.17 -3.49 -9.84
C SER A 203 -14.26 -2.28 -9.80
N PHE A 204 -13.11 -2.37 -10.46
CA PHE A 204 -12.13 -1.30 -10.50
C PHE A 204 -11.27 -1.37 -11.78
N TYR A 205 -10.59 -0.26 -12.07
CA TYR A 205 -9.56 -0.17 -13.08
C TYR A 205 -8.21 0.02 -12.38
N CYS A 206 -7.24 -0.83 -12.72
CA CYS A 206 -5.88 -0.83 -12.18
C CYS A 206 -5.77 -1.13 -10.70
N TRP A 207 -6.22 -0.22 -9.85
CA TRP A 207 -6.38 -0.45 -8.43
C TRP A 207 -7.46 0.47 -7.86
N LYS A 208 -8.02 0.09 -6.71
CA LYS A 208 -8.98 0.91 -5.96
C LYS A 208 -9.02 0.53 -4.49
N GLU A 209 -9.32 1.53 -3.67
CA GLU A 209 -9.66 1.41 -2.26
C GLU A 209 -11.18 1.36 -2.07
N PHE A 210 -11.64 0.52 -1.15
CA PHE A 210 -13.05 0.37 -0.80
C PHE A 210 -13.25 0.35 0.71
N ASP A 211 -14.14 1.21 1.23
CA ASP A 211 -14.70 1.02 2.56
C ASP A 211 -15.68 -0.16 2.51
N PRO A 212 -15.55 -1.20 3.36
CA PRO A 212 -16.51 -2.30 3.43
C PRO A 212 -17.98 -1.86 3.51
N ARG A 213 -18.28 -0.72 4.13
CA ARG A 213 -19.63 -0.18 4.28
C ARG A 213 -20.20 0.40 2.98
N GLU A 214 -19.34 0.85 2.06
CA GLU A 214 -19.75 1.27 0.72
C GLU A 214 -20.11 0.07 -0.16
N LEU A 215 -19.47 -1.09 0.10
CA LEU A 215 -19.81 -2.35 -0.56
C LEU A 215 -21.15 -2.89 -0.08
N ASP A 216 -21.37 -2.86 1.24
CA ASP A 216 -22.66 -3.15 1.85
C ASP A 216 -22.75 -2.49 3.24
N PRO A 217 -23.77 -1.65 3.52
CA PRO A 217 -23.92 -0.97 4.80
C PRO A 217 -23.99 -1.89 6.04
N SER A 218 -24.29 -3.17 5.84
CA SER A 218 -24.33 -4.18 6.92
C SER A 218 -22.95 -4.65 7.39
N LEU A 219 -21.88 -4.40 6.61
CA LEU A 219 -20.48 -4.73 6.93
C LEU A 219 -19.87 -3.71 7.90
N THR A 220 -20.47 -3.59 9.07
CA THR A 220 -20.14 -2.63 10.12
C THR A 220 -20.13 -3.30 11.48
N SER A 221 -19.28 -2.82 12.40
CA SER A 221 -19.27 -3.29 13.79
C SER A 221 -20.53 -2.91 14.57
N ASP A 222 -21.34 -1.98 14.05
CA ASP A 222 -22.60 -1.56 14.69
C ASP A 222 -23.74 -2.55 14.45
N ASN A 223 -23.59 -3.42 13.45
CA ASN A 223 -24.57 -4.43 13.13
C ASN A 223 -24.40 -5.59 14.12
N PRO A 224 -25.39 -5.92 14.97
CA PRO A 224 -25.24 -6.95 15.99
C PRO A 224 -25.06 -8.36 15.42
N SER A 225 -25.41 -8.56 14.14
CA SER A 225 -25.14 -9.80 13.42
C SER A 225 -23.69 -9.90 12.95
N TRP A 226 -22.91 -8.81 13.01
CA TRP A 226 -21.52 -8.74 12.61
C TRP A 226 -20.64 -8.42 13.81
N GLY A 227 -19.49 -9.09 13.88
CA GLY A 227 -18.52 -8.85 14.94
C GLY A 227 -17.65 -7.63 14.68
N LEU A 228 -16.61 -7.48 15.50
CA LEU A 228 -15.58 -6.47 15.26
C LEU A 228 -14.68 -6.88 14.09
N ARG A 229 -14.55 -8.18 13.86
CA ARG A 229 -13.72 -8.74 12.80
C ARG A 229 -14.45 -9.84 12.05
N GLY A 230 -13.97 -10.12 10.86
CA GLY A 230 -14.47 -11.18 10.01
C GLY A 230 -13.40 -11.68 9.05
N LEU A 231 -13.79 -12.63 8.22
CA LEU A 231 -12.99 -13.12 7.10
C LEU A 231 -13.57 -12.53 5.82
N VAL A 232 -12.70 -12.08 4.92
CA VAL A 232 -13.05 -11.81 3.52
C VAL A 232 -12.36 -12.86 2.64
N LYS A 233 -13.09 -13.38 1.66
CA LYS A 233 -12.59 -14.23 0.59
C LYS A 233 -13.06 -13.68 -0.74
N SER A 234 -12.25 -13.78 -1.79
CA SER A 234 -12.69 -13.48 -3.14
C SER A 234 -12.95 -14.74 -3.98
N ASN A 235 -13.80 -14.59 -4.98
CA ASN A 235 -13.76 -15.46 -6.16
C ASN A 235 -12.57 -15.06 -7.05
N ALA A 236 -12.40 -15.79 -8.16
CA ALA A 236 -11.40 -15.43 -9.16
C ALA A 236 -11.75 -14.07 -9.76
N ALA A 237 -10.78 -13.17 -9.80
CA ALA A 237 -10.90 -11.92 -10.54
C ALA A 237 -11.04 -12.19 -12.04
N VAL A 238 -11.85 -11.35 -12.69
CA VAL A 238 -12.10 -11.42 -14.12
C VAL A 238 -11.95 -10.02 -14.70
N GLN A 239 -11.21 -9.91 -15.80
CA GLN A 239 -11.04 -8.68 -16.56
C GLN A 239 -11.41 -8.94 -18.02
N GLY A 240 -12.34 -8.15 -18.57
CA GLY A 240 -12.82 -8.34 -19.95
C GLY A 240 -13.41 -9.73 -20.24
N GLY A 241 -13.83 -10.47 -19.20
CA GLY A 241 -14.34 -11.84 -19.30
C GLY A 241 -13.28 -12.95 -19.16
N ASN A 242 -12.00 -12.60 -19.01
CA ASN A 242 -10.90 -13.55 -18.82
C ASN A 242 -10.41 -13.54 -17.36
N PRO A 243 -9.86 -14.64 -16.84
CA PRO A 243 -9.20 -14.65 -15.54
C PRO A 243 -8.13 -13.56 -15.45
N SER A 244 -8.04 -12.88 -14.31
CA SER A 244 -7.02 -11.87 -14.04
C SER A 244 -6.43 -12.04 -12.64
N THR A 245 -5.28 -11.41 -12.43
CA THR A 245 -4.63 -11.31 -11.13
C THR A 245 -5.37 -10.40 -10.17
N LEU A 246 -5.28 -10.76 -8.90
CA LEU A 246 -5.78 -9.98 -7.80
C LEU A 246 -4.79 -10.01 -6.65
N LEU A 247 -4.32 -8.82 -6.28
CA LEU A 247 -3.58 -8.58 -5.06
C LEU A 247 -4.44 -7.72 -4.15
N GLY A 248 -4.41 -8.01 -2.86
CA GLY A 248 -5.24 -7.36 -1.87
C GLY A 248 -4.45 -6.96 -0.63
N MET A 249 -4.77 -5.79 -0.09
CA MET A 249 -4.25 -5.27 1.17
C MET A 249 -5.41 -4.76 2.01
N VAL A 250 -5.31 -4.93 3.32
CA VAL A 250 -6.19 -4.26 4.28
C VAL A 250 -5.38 -3.20 4.97
N GLU A 251 -5.93 -2.00 5.03
CA GLU A 251 -5.43 -0.92 5.86
C GLU A 251 -6.43 -0.62 6.95
N THR A 252 -5.96 -0.45 8.18
CA THR A 252 -6.81 -0.05 9.30
C THR A 252 -6.16 1.06 10.09
N ARG A 253 -6.91 2.12 10.29
CA ARG A 253 -6.57 3.25 11.13
C ARG A 253 -7.49 3.28 12.33
N GLU A 254 -6.92 3.40 13.52
CA GLU A 254 -7.63 3.51 14.78
C GLU A 254 -7.19 4.79 15.50
N GLY A 255 -8.09 5.76 15.65
CA GLY A 255 -7.84 7.01 16.36
C GLY A 255 -8.61 8.22 15.82
N PRO A 256 -8.47 9.38 16.46
CA PRO A 256 -7.59 9.65 17.58
C PRO A 256 -8.12 9.08 18.92
N PHE A 257 -7.24 8.45 19.70
CA PHE A 257 -7.45 8.21 21.13
C PHE A 257 -6.76 9.32 21.92
N ILE A 258 -7.34 9.77 23.04
CA ILE A 258 -6.67 10.73 23.93
C ILE A 258 -6.02 9.96 25.06
N GLU A 259 -4.69 9.99 25.14
CA GLU A 259 -3.96 9.54 26.33
C GLU A 259 -3.59 10.76 27.17
N SER A 260 -3.89 10.69 28.47
CA SER A 260 -3.59 11.75 29.43
C SER A 260 -2.43 11.35 30.33
N VAL A 261 -1.38 12.16 30.35
CA VAL A 261 -0.27 12.04 31.31
C VAL A 261 -0.43 13.13 32.36
N GLU A 262 -0.57 12.72 33.63
CA GLU A 262 -0.44 13.64 34.75
C GLU A 262 1.05 13.96 34.94
N ILE A 263 1.40 15.23 34.80
CA ILE A 263 2.72 15.73 35.13
C ILE A 263 2.62 16.27 36.56
N PRO A 264 3.12 15.52 37.57
CA PRO A 264 3.08 15.98 38.94
C PRO A 264 4.00 17.19 39.11
N ASP A 265 3.55 18.10 39.97
CA ASP A 265 4.34 19.19 40.52
C ASP A 265 4.94 20.17 39.49
N VAL A 266 4.12 20.62 38.53
CA VAL A 266 4.54 21.70 37.63
C VAL A 266 4.45 23.04 38.38
N PRO A 267 5.54 23.80 38.52
CA PRO A 267 5.50 25.11 39.15
C PRO A 267 4.80 26.12 38.22
N VAL A 268 3.59 26.53 38.59
CA VAL A 268 2.82 27.54 37.87
C VAL A 268 2.95 28.86 38.61
N THR A 269 3.35 29.92 37.91
CA THR A 269 3.46 31.26 38.52
C THR A 269 2.23 32.08 38.17
N ILE A 270 1.37 32.30 39.16
CA ILE A 270 0.16 33.12 39.01
C ILE A 270 0.49 34.51 39.53
N CYS A 271 0.48 35.50 38.64
CA CYS A 271 0.67 36.90 38.98
C CYS A 271 -0.67 37.62 39.04
N GLN A 272 -0.99 38.20 40.20
CA GLN A 272 -2.17 39.05 40.37
C GLN A 272 -1.74 40.47 40.74
N TYR A 273 -2.49 41.45 40.23
CA TYR A 273 -2.32 42.84 40.61
C TYR A 273 -3.22 43.17 41.80
N LEU A 274 -2.61 43.50 42.94
CA LEU A 274 -3.32 43.93 44.13
C LEU A 274 -3.18 45.45 44.27
N PRO A 275 -4.28 46.22 44.40
CA PRO A 275 -4.26 47.69 44.37
C PRO A 275 -3.32 48.37 45.38
N VAL A 276 -2.98 47.67 46.46
CA VAL A 276 -2.18 48.19 47.58
C VAL A 276 -0.75 47.63 47.59
N LEU A 277 -0.51 46.48 46.95
CA LEU A 277 0.77 45.75 47.01
C LEU A 277 1.51 45.70 45.66
N GLY A 278 0.87 46.15 44.57
CA GLY A 278 1.41 46.04 43.22
C GLY A 278 1.25 44.64 42.63
N PHE A 279 2.10 44.28 41.66
CA PHE A 279 2.13 42.92 41.10
C PHE A 279 2.75 41.94 42.09
N THR A 280 1.98 40.96 42.51
CA THR A 280 2.44 39.85 43.35
C THR A 280 2.29 38.55 42.59
N CYS A 281 3.36 37.76 42.49
CA CYS A 281 3.34 36.44 41.87
C CYS A 281 3.48 35.37 42.96
N LEU A 282 2.61 34.37 42.93
CA LEU A 282 2.70 33.17 43.76
C LEU A 282 3.07 31.99 42.85
N THR A 283 4.03 31.18 43.32
CA THR A 283 4.33 29.91 42.66
C THR A 283 3.51 28.84 43.37
N GLU A 284 2.52 28.32 42.66
CA GLU A 284 1.74 27.17 43.10
C GLU A 284 2.21 25.92 42.36
N VAL A 285 2.08 24.78 43.02
CA VAL A 285 2.43 23.48 42.47
C VAL A 285 1.11 22.86 42.03
N GLU A 286 0.88 22.78 40.73
CA GLU A 286 -0.31 22.13 40.17
C GLU A 286 0.06 20.87 39.42
N THR A 287 -0.85 19.89 39.47
CA THR A 287 -0.82 18.75 38.56
C THR A 287 -1.40 19.19 37.22
N VAL A 288 -0.58 19.15 36.16
CA VAL A 288 -1.04 19.46 34.80
C VAL A 288 -1.32 18.16 34.07
N THR A 289 -2.51 18.03 33.50
CA THR A 289 -2.84 16.92 32.59
C THR A 289 -2.46 17.30 31.17
N ALA A 290 -1.44 16.64 30.62
CA ALA A 290 -1.11 16.74 29.21
C ALA A 290 -1.89 15.68 28.42
N GLN A 291 -2.56 16.09 27.33
CA GLN A 291 -3.31 15.19 26.45
C GLN A 291 -2.59 15.05 25.11
N PHE A 292 -2.40 13.80 24.66
CA PHE A 292 -1.78 13.50 23.38
C PHE A 292 -2.71 12.64 22.53
N PRO A 293 -2.93 13.00 21.25
CA PRO A 293 -3.67 12.15 20.32
C PRO A 293 -2.80 10.96 19.93
N LEU A 294 -3.30 9.75 20.15
CA LEU A 294 -2.74 8.51 19.66
C LEU A 294 -3.52 8.05 18.44
N VAL A 295 -2.80 7.66 17.40
CA VAL A 295 -3.35 6.96 16.25
C VAL A 295 -2.56 5.68 16.06
N ARG A 296 -3.25 4.58 15.80
CA ARG A 296 -2.67 3.30 15.43
C ARG A 296 -3.08 2.99 14.01
N GLN A 297 -2.11 2.91 13.10
CA GLN A 297 -2.35 2.52 11.72
C GLN A 297 -1.56 1.26 11.43
N TYR A 298 -2.21 0.27 10.82
CA TYR A 298 -1.58 -0.98 10.44
C TYR A 298 -2.17 -1.49 9.13
N SER A 299 -1.33 -2.14 8.36
CA SER A 299 -1.67 -2.65 7.04
C SER A 299 -1.09 -4.05 6.88
N TYR A 300 -1.82 -4.93 6.21
CA TYR A 300 -1.34 -6.28 5.91
C TYR A 300 -1.89 -6.77 4.58
N LEU A 301 -1.08 -7.60 3.93
CA LEU A 301 -1.44 -8.23 2.66
C LEU A 301 -2.43 -9.36 2.92
N LEU A 302 -3.40 -9.49 2.03
CA LEU A 302 -4.29 -10.64 1.99
C LEU A 302 -3.55 -11.82 1.37
N TYR A 303 -3.82 -13.01 1.90
CA TYR A 303 -3.17 -14.23 1.44
C TYR A 303 -3.70 -14.64 0.07
N ASN A 304 -2.80 -15.23 -0.71
CA ASN A 304 -3.09 -15.90 -1.96
C ASN A 304 -3.59 -17.33 -1.67
N ASP A 305 -4.76 -17.72 -2.21
CA ASP A 305 -5.37 -19.06 -2.04
C ASP A 305 -5.89 -19.68 -3.35
N SER A 306 -5.23 -19.45 -4.49
CA SER A 306 -5.66 -20.12 -5.72
C SER A 306 -4.57 -20.69 -6.58
N GLU A 307 -5.01 -21.52 -7.52
CA GLU A 307 -4.24 -21.84 -8.71
C GLU A 307 -3.74 -20.53 -9.35
N PRO A 308 -2.45 -20.47 -9.74
CA PRO A 308 -1.90 -19.29 -10.39
C PRO A 308 -2.65 -18.94 -11.68
N VAL A 309 -2.84 -17.65 -11.92
CA VAL A 309 -3.41 -17.08 -13.14
C VAL A 309 -2.28 -16.48 -13.96
N ALA A 310 -2.26 -16.81 -15.25
CA ALA A 310 -1.32 -16.22 -16.19
C ALA A 310 -1.69 -14.76 -16.48
N THR A 311 -0.76 -13.85 -16.21
CA THR A 311 -0.99 -12.41 -16.36
C THR A 311 0.14 -11.75 -17.10
N THR A 312 -0.19 -10.67 -17.80
CA THR A 312 0.78 -9.86 -18.53
C THR A 312 0.68 -8.40 -18.14
N PHE A 313 1.82 -7.81 -17.80
CA PHE A 313 1.98 -6.37 -17.63
C PHE A 313 2.72 -5.79 -18.84
N TYR A 314 2.14 -4.82 -19.53
CA TYR A 314 2.77 -4.15 -20.67
C TYR A 314 3.29 -2.77 -20.24
N PRO A 315 4.59 -2.61 -19.91
CA PRO A 315 5.16 -1.29 -19.65
C PRO A 315 5.11 -0.44 -20.93
N ASN A 316 4.96 0.88 -20.78
CA ASN A 316 5.06 1.82 -21.89
C ASN A 316 6.47 2.40 -21.90
N ASP A 317 7.22 2.16 -22.96
CA ASP A 317 8.54 2.76 -23.17
C ASP A 317 8.47 4.23 -23.59
#